data_AF-A0A0F3MP19-F1
#
_entry.id   AF-A0A0F3MP19-F1
#
_cell.length_a   1.000
_cell.length_b   1.000
_cell.length_c   1.000
_cell.angle_alpha   90.00
_cell.angle_beta   90.00
_cell.angle_gamma   90.00
#
_symmetry.space_group_name_H-M   'P 1'
#
loop_
_entity.id
_entity.type
_entity.pdbx_description
1 polymer ?
#
loop_
_entity_poly.entity_id
_entity_poly.type
_entity_poly.pdbx_seq_one_letter_code
_entity_poly.pdbx_strand_id
1 'polypeptide(L)'
;MMNNQIIESVLAKQLFEDLALVGLSKATNENILFLSKNLAKTLNSISENPSTLSLEEYQKCFSDLNDQDLKKVLKVLKDIFAEDEHEELREIIELPLLDRITAKSKIERTKELSNQQARKFNSSIIEELLRDKNVSKQSEFSQIGAKQLGVSAGYVANEKLSSNTFLLKKFYKSEDSISAITDLAERKKAQNDRRDAIQELLASSIYQLLLYNRAPKEALVMPDTVNSDLLYIRSKFFDNVVLLSEFSGSRSSARINAEAKNLQILEGFEKMIASCHILGEADYHAGNVMVQDGKTVVKIDHGRSMMQFHKDFESVVKSTYNIFKHSLIGYNSAIQAGNLSFSIEKYNSALNQMLAQLNENQIDSIIEQKAFELKKAGFNPKGLIAKVRFDDKTFIDTTINGYQDFIKFYKDNVKENLKNMKGIAQTTDIISKFSSVSPEFKHGGWLKDFAISEIKDPVVYAFFHNIEIEGKNALEWANLNKYHAVENVIKAENF
;
A
#
# COMPACT_ATOMS: atom_id res chain seq x y z
N MET A 1 29.21 30.60 -4.13
CA MET A 1 28.87 32.04 -4.00
C MET A 1 27.86 32.36 -5.09
N MET A 2 26.56 32.29 -4.76
CA MET A 2 25.48 32.68 -5.65
C MET A 2 25.37 34.21 -5.62
N ASN A 3 25.77 34.89 -6.69
CA ASN A 3 25.94 36.34 -6.70
C ASN A 3 24.92 37.04 -7.62
N ASN A 4 23.64 36.68 -7.49
CA ASN A 4 22.54 37.36 -8.16
C ASN A 4 21.61 37.96 -7.10
N GLN A 5 21.64 39.28 -6.93
CA GLN A 5 20.68 39.98 -6.08
C GLN A 5 19.28 39.85 -6.69
N ILE A 6 18.37 39.22 -5.95
CA ILE A 6 16.96 39.11 -6.29
C ILE A 6 16.34 40.49 -6.19
N ILE A 7 15.89 41.01 -7.33
CA ILE A 7 15.30 42.34 -7.43
C ILE A 7 13.81 42.23 -7.10
N GLU A 8 13.40 42.90 -6.01
CA GLU A 8 12.00 42.96 -5.53
C GLU A 8 11.01 43.30 -6.65
N SER A 9 11.36 44.22 -7.56
CA SER A 9 10.48 44.64 -8.66
C SER A 9 10.23 43.54 -9.70
N VAL A 10 11.20 42.64 -9.92
CA VAL A 10 11.05 41.50 -10.85
C VAL A 10 10.13 40.44 -10.23
N LEU A 11 10.36 40.12 -8.96
CA LEU A 11 9.54 39.16 -8.23
C LEU A 11 8.10 39.66 -8.06
N ALA A 12 7.92 40.95 -7.75
CA ALA A 12 6.61 41.58 -7.65
C ALA A 12 5.85 41.46 -8.98
N LYS A 13 6.49 41.83 -10.10
CA LYS A 13 5.87 41.75 -11.43
C LYS A 13 5.38 40.33 -11.75
N GLN A 14 6.22 39.33 -11.57
CA GLN A 14 5.88 37.94 -11.89
C GLN A 14 4.76 37.40 -10.98
N LEU A 15 4.81 37.72 -9.68
CA LEU A 15 3.74 37.36 -8.75
C LEU A 15 2.42 38.07 -9.07
N PHE A 16 2.45 39.32 -9.52
CA PHE A 16 1.25 40.03 -9.98
C PHE A 16 0.64 39.36 -11.22
N GLU A 17 1.46 39.01 -12.21
CA GLU A 17 0.99 38.34 -13.44
C GLU A 17 0.32 36.99 -13.12
N ASP A 18 0.91 36.16 -12.24
CA ASP A 18 0.41 34.81 -11.97
C ASP A 18 -0.67 34.71 -10.88
N LEU A 19 -0.75 35.71 -9.98
CA LEU A 19 -1.76 35.72 -8.91
C LEU A 19 -2.98 36.59 -9.24
N ALA A 20 -2.86 37.63 -10.08
CA ALA A 20 -3.98 38.53 -10.40
C ALA A 20 -4.87 38.03 -11.56
N LEU A 21 -4.36 37.18 -12.46
CA LEU A 21 -5.08 36.72 -13.67
C LEU A 21 -6.18 35.68 -13.42
N VAL A 22 -6.33 35.20 -12.19
CA VAL A 22 -7.37 34.21 -11.83
C VAL A 22 -8.08 34.71 -10.59
N GLY A 23 -9.17 35.46 -10.78
CA GLY A 23 -9.93 36.18 -9.73
C GLY A 23 -10.54 35.30 -8.64
N LEU A 24 -9.72 34.62 -7.84
CA LEU A 24 -10.13 33.70 -6.78
C LEU A 24 -9.22 33.70 -5.53
N SER A 25 -8.23 34.58 -5.39
CA SER A 25 -7.44 34.67 -4.14
C SER A 25 -7.82 35.90 -3.31
N LYS A 26 -7.76 35.76 -1.99
CA LYS A 26 -7.91 36.88 -1.03
C LYS A 26 -6.70 37.84 -1.02
N ALA A 27 -5.76 37.72 -1.97
CA ALA A 27 -4.55 38.55 -2.00
C ALA A 27 -4.87 39.91 -2.63
N THR A 28 -4.88 40.97 -1.83
CA THR A 28 -4.91 42.34 -2.35
C THR A 28 -3.56 42.66 -3.01
N ASN A 29 -3.54 43.66 -3.90
CA ASN A 29 -2.28 44.11 -4.50
C ASN A 29 -1.23 44.49 -3.43
N GLU A 30 -1.68 45.02 -2.30
CA GLU A 30 -0.85 45.33 -1.13
C GLU A 30 -0.22 44.07 -0.52
N ASN A 31 -0.97 42.97 -0.43
CA ASN A 31 -0.46 41.70 0.09
C ASN A 31 0.57 41.06 -0.85
N ILE A 32 0.36 41.14 -2.16
CA ILE A 32 1.32 40.63 -3.17
C ILE A 32 2.63 41.42 -3.09
N LEU A 33 2.55 42.74 -2.96
CA LEU A 33 3.73 43.60 -2.83
C LEU A 33 4.48 43.35 -1.51
N PHE A 34 3.75 43.17 -0.41
CA PHE A 34 4.34 42.83 0.88
C PHE A 34 5.03 41.46 0.85
N LEU A 35 4.39 40.46 0.23
CA LEU A 35 4.94 39.13 0.04
C LEU A 35 6.20 39.15 -0.84
N SER A 36 6.18 39.85 -1.98
CA SER A 36 7.34 39.95 -2.87
C SER A 36 8.54 40.60 -2.18
N LYS A 37 8.30 41.63 -1.38
CA LYS A 37 9.35 42.32 -0.60
C LYS A 37 10.00 41.40 0.42
N ASN A 38 9.20 40.66 1.18
CA ASN A 38 9.72 39.76 2.20
C ASN A 38 10.45 38.58 1.57
N LEU A 39 9.90 37.98 0.50
CA LEU A 39 10.54 36.89 -0.21
C LEU A 39 11.90 37.30 -0.81
N ALA A 40 11.95 38.44 -1.51
CA ALA A 40 13.20 38.94 -2.08
C ALA A 40 14.27 39.15 -1.00
N LYS A 41 13.87 39.76 0.14
CA LYS A 41 14.77 39.93 1.29
C LYS A 41 15.29 38.60 1.84
N THR A 42 14.40 37.64 2.12
CA THR A 42 14.78 36.37 2.74
C THR A 42 15.59 35.48 1.81
N LEU A 43 15.24 35.44 0.52
CA LEU A 43 15.98 34.63 -0.46
C LEU A 43 17.36 35.22 -0.75
N ASN A 44 17.51 36.55 -0.76
CA ASN A 44 18.83 37.19 -0.82
C ASN A 44 19.69 36.81 0.39
N SER A 45 19.09 36.85 1.60
CA SER A 45 19.80 36.44 2.82
C SER A 45 20.21 34.96 2.79
N ILE A 46 19.38 34.08 2.24
CA ILE A 46 19.69 32.65 2.08
C ILE A 46 20.81 32.45 1.05
N SER A 47 20.76 33.17 -0.07
CA SER A 47 21.77 33.11 -1.13
C SER A 47 23.15 33.59 -0.68
N GLU A 48 23.19 34.58 0.22
CA GLU A 48 24.42 35.11 0.81
C GLU A 48 24.99 34.21 1.91
N ASN A 49 24.14 33.74 2.84
CA ASN A 49 24.54 32.83 3.91
C ASN A 49 23.32 32.06 4.50
N PRO A 50 23.10 30.80 4.11
CA PRO A 50 21.96 30.03 4.59
C PRO A 50 22.07 29.76 6.09
N SER A 51 21.04 30.11 6.85
CA SER A 51 20.97 29.91 8.29
C SER A 51 19.59 29.42 8.70
N THR A 52 19.48 28.79 9.87
CA THR A 52 18.19 28.35 10.42
C THR A 52 17.21 29.52 10.54
N LEU A 53 17.69 30.70 10.95
CA LEU A 53 16.88 31.91 11.05
C LEU A 53 16.34 32.38 9.70
N SER A 54 17.18 32.40 8.65
CA SER A 54 16.74 32.84 7.32
C SER A 54 15.78 31.85 6.65
N LEU A 55 15.90 30.55 6.95
CA LEU A 55 14.94 29.52 6.54
C LEU A 55 13.60 29.65 7.28
N GLU A 56 13.59 29.93 8.57
CA GLU A 56 12.36 30.17 9.35
C GLU A 56 11.63 31.43 8.87
N GLU A 57 12.36 32.51 8.56
CA GLU A 57 11.79 33.73 7.99
C GLU A 57 11.21 33.50 6.59
N TYR A 58 11.89 32.70 5.77
CA TYR A 58 11.39 32.26 4.47
C TYR A 58 10.07 31.50 4.61
N GLN A 59 9.99 30.54 5.54
CA GLN A 59 8.75 29.80 5.80
C GLN A 59 7.59 30.71 6.27
N LYS A 60 7.88 31.71 7.12
CA LYS A 60 6.87 32.66 7.60
C LYS A 60 6.23 33.48 6.49
N CYS A 61 6.94 33.76 5.40
CA CYS A 61 6.40 34.47 4.23
C CYS A 61 5.15 33.79 3.66
N PHE A 62 5.01 32.48 3.86
CA PHE A 62 3.91 31.69 3.30
C PHE A 62 2.77 31.43 4.29
N SER A 63 2.86 31.91 5.53
CA SER A 63 1.91 31.55 6.60
C SER A 63 0.46 31.93 6.28
N ASP A 64 0.24 33.06 5.61
CA ASP A 64 -1.09 33.57 5.27
C ASP A 64 -1.65 33.04 3.93
N LEU A 65 -0.88 32.25 3.17
CA LEU A 65 -1.31 31.70 1.89
C LEU A 65 -2.13 30.41 2.08
N ASN A 66 -3.19 30.22 1.30
CA ASN A 66 -3.80 28.89 1.18
C ASN A 66 -2.93 27.96 0.29
N ASP A 67 -3.25 26.67 0.24
CA ASP A 67 -2.45 25.68 -0.49
C ASP A 67 -2.39 25.92 -2.01
N GLN A 68 -3.44 26.54 -2.59
CA GLN A 68 -3.49 26.86 -4.01
C GLN A 68 -2.59 28.05 -4.34
N ASP A 69 -2.64 29.11 -3.54
CA ASP A 69 -1.81 30.30 -3.69
C ASP A 69 -0.34 29.98 -3.38
N LEU A 70 -0.07 29.14 -2.37
CA LEU A 70 1.28 28.65 -2.10
C LEU A 70 1.86 27.93 -3.30
N LYS A 71 1.13 27.00 -3.92
CA LYS A 71 1.61 26.27 -5.10
C LYS A 71 1.94 27.21 -6.27
N LYS A 72 1.13 28.26 -6.47
CA LYS A 72 1.40 29.28 -7.50
C LYS A 72 2.66 30.06 -7.18
N VAL A 73 2.79 30.58 -5.97
CA VAL A 73 3.97 31.36 -5.54
C VAL A 73 5.25 30.52 -5.65
N LEU A 74 5.22 29.25 -5.21
CA LEU A 74 6.38 28.36 -5.32
C LEU A 74 6.73 28.04 -6.78
N LYS A 75 5.73 27.93 -7.65
CA LYS A 75 5.95 27.77 -9.09
C LYS A 75 6.65 29.00 -9.67
N VAL A 76 6.17 30.21 -9.36
CA VAL A 76 6.81 31.47 -9.78
C VAL A 76 8.26 31.53 -9.33
N LEU A 77 8.55 31.16 -8.08
CA LEU A 77 9.92 31.13 -7.59
C LEU A 77 10.78 30.11 -8.35
N LYS A 78 10.28 28.91 -8.61
CA LYS A 78 11.00 27.90 -9.39
C LYS A 78 11.28 28.33 -10.82
N ASP A 79 10.32 29.01 -11.46
CA ASP A 79 10.47 29.49 -12.83
C ASP A 79 11.52 30.62 -12.90
N ILE A 80 11.62 31.46 -11.86
CA ILE A 80 12.67 32.49 -11.73
C ILE A 80 14.06 31.85 -11.52
N PHE A 81 14.14 30.76 -10.76
CA PHE A 81 15.40 30.06 -10.45
C PHE A 81 15.56 28.75 -11.25
N ALA A 82 15.12 28.74 -12.51
CA ALA A 82 15.10 27.53 -13.34
C ALA A 82 16.49 27.09 -13.83
N GLU A 83 17.50 27.94 -13.73
CA GLU A 83 18.88 27.63 -14.14
C GLU A 83 19.60 26.73 -13.13
N ASP A 84 20.52 25.90 -13.62
CA ASP A 84 21.20 24.88 -12.80
C ASP A 84 22.12 25.48 -11.74
N GLU A 85 22.55 26.72 -11.91
CA GLU A 85 23.30 27.47 -10.90
C GLU A 85 22.50 27.77 -9.60
N HIS A 86 21.20 27.49 -9.59
CA HIS A 86 20.31 27.69 -8.44
C HIS A 86 19.80 26.38 -7.82
N GLU A 87 20.41 25.23 -8.12
CA GLU A 87 19.98 23.91 -7.64
C GLU A 87 19.76 23.84 -6.12
N GLU A 88 20.71 24.32 -5.32
CA GLU A 88 20.59 24.35 -3.84
C GLU A 88 19.45 25.25 -3.35
N LEU A 89 19.19 26.37 -4.05
CA LEU A 89 18.10 27.28 -3.71
C LEU A 89 16.73 26.69 -4.10
N ARG A 90 16.67 25.88 -5.17
CA ARG A 90 15.44 25.17 -5.58
C ARG A 90 14.99 24.15 -4.53
N GLU A 91 15.93 23.43 -3.92
CA GLU A 91 15.61 22.51 -2.82
C GLU A 91 15.01 23.27 -1.62
N ILE A 92 15.55 24.44 -1.30
CA ILE A 92 15.04 25.32 -0.24
C ILE A 92 13.64 25.86 -0.57
N ILE A 93 13.39 26.20 -1.83
CA ILE A 93 12.09 26.72 -2.30
C ILE A 93 10.97 25.68 -2.11
N GLU A 94 11.27 24.39 -2.13
CA GLU A 94 10.27 23.33 -1.94
C GLU A 94 9.92 23.02 -0.48
N LEU A 95 10.78 23.41 0.47
CA LEU A 95 10.61 23.11 1.89
C LEU A 95 9.23 23.52 2.45
N PRO A 96 8.66 24.69 2.14
CA PRO A 96 7.34 25.08 2.66
C PRO A 96 6.21 24.14 2.22
N LEU A 97 6.28 23.59 1.00
CA LEU A 97 5.29 22.63 0.51
C LEU A 97 5.46 21.28 1.21
N LEU A 98 6.71 20.82 1.33
CA LEU A 98 7.05 19.58 2.02
C LEU A 98 6.65 19.63 3.50
N ASP A 99 6.87 20.76 4.17
CA ASP A 99 6.48 20.99 5.56
C ASP A 99 4.96 21.04 5.72
N ARG A 100 4.20 21.66 4.80
CA ARG A 100 2.73 21.62 4.86
C ARG A 100 2.16 20.24 4.60
N ILE A 101 2.73 19.48 3.67
CA ILE A 101 2.34 18.07 3.42
C ILE A 101 2.67 17.22 4.65
N THR A 102 3.83 17.45 5.26
CA THR A 102 4.26 16.74 6.48
C THR A 102 3.42 17.15 7.70
N ALA A 103 3.07 18.43 7.84
CA ALA A 103 2.22 18.93 8.91
C ALA A 103 0.76 18.48 8.73
N LYS A 104 0.22 18.51 7.51
CA LYS A 104 -1.12 18.00 7.18
C LYS A 104 -1.21 16.51 7.41
N SER A 105 -0.22 15.73 6.97
CA SER A 105 -0.15 14.29 7.28
C SER A 105 0.04 14.02 8.77
N LYS A 106 0.82 14.84 9.50
CA LYS A 106 0.92 14.77 10.97
C LYS A 106 -0.40 15.12 11.66
N ILE A 107 -1.14 16.12 11.19
CA ILE A 107 -2.44 16.53 11.74
C ILE A 107 -3.52 15.50 11.40
N GLU A 108 -3.55 14.95 10.19
CA GLU A 108 -4.43 13.85 9.80
C GLU A 108 -4.12 12.59 10.62
N ARG A 109 -2.83 12.28 10.80
CA ARG A 109 -2.37 11.22 11.70
C ARG A 109 -2.71 11.51 13.16
N THR A 110 -2.64 12.76 13.62
CA THR A 110 -3.02 13.16 14.99
C THR A 110 -4.54 13.14 15.17
N LYS A 111 -5.32 13.46 14.13
CA LYS A 111 -6.79 13.32 14.12
C LYS A 111 -7.18 11.85 14.14
N GLU A 112 -6.51 11.00 13.36
CA GLU A 112 -6.65 9.54 13.41
C GLU A 112 -6.25 8.98 14.78
N LEU A 113 -5.14 9.45 15.38
CA LEU A 113 -4.71 9.10 16.73
C LEU A 113 -5.65 9.66 17.82
N SER A 114 -6.25 10.83 17.64
CA SER A 114 -7.20 11.43 18.58
C SER A 114 -8.56 10.73 18.54
N ASN A 115 -8.98 10.26 17.37
CA ASN A 115 -10.11 9.34 17.21
C ASN A 115 -9.85 7.98 17.87
N GLN A 116 -8.58 7.61 18.10
CA GLN A 116 -8.18 6.47 18.93
C GLN A 116 -8.10 6.82 20.43
N GLN A 117 -7.66 8.03 20.80
CA GLN A 117 -7.52 8.49 22.18
C GLN A 117 -8.85 8.85 22.88
N ALA A 118 -9.96 8.95 22.14
CA ALA A 118 -11.29 9.03 22.74
C ALA A 118 -11.73 7.75 23.47
N ARG A 119 -10.94 6.66 23.41
CA ARG A 119 -11.07 5.52 24.32
C ARG A 119 -10.23 5.78 25.58
N LYS A 120 -10.92 6.06 26.70
CA LYS A 120 -10.32 6.04 28.05
C LYS A 120 -9.34 4.87 28.15
N PHE A 121 -8.09 5.15 28.54
CA PHE A 121 -7.09 4.12 28.86
C PHE A 121 -7.65 3.21 29.95
N ASN A 122 -8.22 2.08 29.53
CA ASN A 122 -8.72 1.03 30.39
C ASN A 122 -7.67 -0.09 30.44
N SER A 123 -7.64 -0.86 31.53
CA SER A 123 -6.71 -2.00 31.72
C SER A 123 -6.68 -2.96 30.53
N SER A 124 -7.81 -3.11 29.83
CA SER A 124 -7.94 -3.93 28.63
C SER A 124 -6.97 -3.56 27.51
N ILE A 125 -6.64 -2.27 27.30
CA ILE A 125 -5.71 -1.84 26.23
C ILE A 125 -4.27 -2.23 26.55
N ILE A 126 -3.89 -2.16 27.83
CA ILE A 126 -2.56 -2.60 28.30
C ILE A 126 -2.45 -4.13 28.18
N GLU A 127 -3.51 -4.85 28.53
CA GLU A 127 -3.60 -6.31 28.35
C GLU A 127 -3.53 -6.71 26.86
N GLU A 128 -4.21 -5.99 25.96
CA GLU A 128 -4.07 -6.20 24.51
C GLU A 128 -2.64 -5.95 24.01
N LEU A 129 -1.99 -4.88 24.47
CA LEU A 129 -0.61 -4.55 24.10
C LEU A 129 0.42 -5.56 24.65
N LEU A 130 0.21 -6.09 25.86
CA LEU A 130 1.06 -7.13 26.45
C LEU A 130 0.84 -8.49 25.78
N ARG A 131 -0.41 -8.80 25.44
CA ARG A 131 -0.79 -9.98 24.65
C ARG A 131 -0.13 -9.96 23.28
N ASP A 132 -0.17 -8.83 22.58
CA ASP A 132 0.40 -8.69 21.24
C ASP A 132 1.95 -8.70 21.25
N LYS A 133 2.58 -8.49 22.42
CA LYS A 133 4.05 -8.52 22.61
C LYS A 133 4.62 -9.89 23.01
N ASN A 134 3.81 -10.79 23.58
CA ASN A 134 4.28 -12.06 24.12
C ASN A 134 3.78 -13.26 23.30
N VAL A 135 4.61 -14.30 23.21
CA VAL A 135 4.17 -15.60 22.68
C VAL A 135 3.28 -16.27 23.73
N SER A 136 2.00 -16.45 23.42
CA SER A 136 1.02 -17.07 24.32
C SER A 136 1.20 -18.58 24.41
N LYS A 137 0.67 -19.20 25.48
CA LYS A 137 0.61 -20.67 25.62
C LYS A 137 -0.72 -21.22 25.15
N GLN A 138 -0.73 -22.42 24.58
CA GLN A 138 -1.96 -23.10 24.12
C GLN A 138 -2.98 -23.26 25.25
N SER A 139 -2.53 -23.59 26.46
CA SER A 139 -3.35 -23.64 27.67
C SER A 139 -4.08 -22.34 28.05
N GLU A 140 -3.76 -21.19 27.43
CA GLU A 140 -4.50 -19.93 27.59
C GLU A 140 -5.77 -19.88 26.72
N PHE A 141 -6.01 -20.88 25.86
CA PHE A 141 -7.14 -20.95 24.94
C PHE A 141 -8.05 -22.13 25.25
N SER A 142 -9.35 -21.89 25.28
CA SER A 142 -10.38 -22.92 25.41
C SER A 142 -11.02 -23.18 24.06
N GLN A 143 -10.84 -24.38 23.52
CA GLN A 143 -11.44 -24.78 22.25
C GLN A 143 -12.97 -24.77 22.35
N ILE A 144 -13.61 -24.12 21.39
CA ILE A 144 -15.07 -24.02 21.29
C ILE A 144 -15.64 -24.64 20.00
N GLY A 145 -14.79 -24.94 19.02
CA GLY A 145 -15.23 -25.57 17.78
C GLY A 145 -14.09 -25.98 16.86
N ALA A 146 -14.39 -26.82 15.88
CA ALA A 146 -13.47 -27.14 14.80
C ALA A 146 -13.40 -25.99 13.77
N LYS A 147 -12.24 -25.81 13.14
CA LYS A 147 -12.10 -24.91 11.99
C LYS A 147 -12.93 -25.46 10.81
N GLN A 148 -13.79 -24.63 10.23
CA GLN A 148 -14.74 -25.05 9.18
C GLN A 148 -14.25 -24.75 7.74
N LEU A 149 -13.37 -23.76 7.55
CA LEU A 149 -12.94 -23.27 6.24
C LEU A 149 -11.42 -23.02 6.20
N GLY A 150 -10.79 -23.24 5.03
CA GLY A 150 -9.35 -23.03 4.80
C GLY A 150 -8.52 -24.33 4.80
N VAL A 151 -7.28 -24.28 4.28
CA VAL A 151 -6.44 -25.47 4.02
C VAL A 151 -5.74 -26.00 5.28
N SER A 152 -5.23 -25.09 6.12
CA SER A 152 -4.48 -25.48 7.32
C SER A 152 -5.39 -26.03 8.42
N ALA A 153 -4.94 -27.05 9.13
CA ALA A 153 -5.71 -27.60 10.25
C ALA A 153 -5.72 -26.63 11.44
N GLY A 154 -6.72 -26.73 12.32
CA GLY A 154 -6.85 -25.81 13.45
C GLY A 154 -8.19 -25.91 14.16
N TYR A 155 -8.41 -24.99 15.10
CA TYR A 155 -9.65 -24.90 15.87
C TYR A 155 -9.98 -23.46 16.25
N VAL A 156 -11.26 -23.22 16.52
CA VAL A 156 -11.73 -21.95 17.07
C VAL A 156 -11.67 -22.03 18.59
N ALA A 157 -11.14 -21.00 19.24
CA ALA A 157 -10.98 -20.97 20.68
C ALA A 157 -11.26 -19.58 21.26
N ASN A 158 -11.71 -19.55 22.51
CA ASN A 158 -11.77 -18.33 23.30
C ASN A 158 -10.52 -18.22 24.17
N GLU A 159 -9.88 -17.05 24.16
CA GLU A 159 -8.80 -16.74 25.10
C GLU A 159 -9.39 -16.62 26.51
N LYS A 160 -8.84 -17.35 27.48
CA LYS A 160 -9.39 -17.45 28.85
C LYS A 160 -9.48 -16.11 29.58
N LEU A 161 -8.54 -15.20 29.32
CA LEU A 161 -8.47 -13.90 30.02
C LEU A 161 -9.47 -12.88 29.47
N SER A 162 -9.59 -12.79 28.15
CA SER A 162 -10.38 -11.72 27.50
C SER A 162 -11.71 -12.20 26.92
N SER A 163 -11.93 -13.51 26.82
CA SER A 163 -13.03 -14.15 26.08
C SER A 163 -13.08 -13.79 24.60
N ASN A 164 -12.04 -13.15 24.05
CA ASN A 164 -11.93 -12.90 22.61
C ASN A 164 -11.84 -14.23 21.86
N THR A 165 -12.50 -14.31 20.72
CA THR A 165 -12.47 -15.48 19.85
C THR A 165 -11.31 -15.40 18.86
N PHE A 166 -10.57 -16.50 18.75
CA PHE A 166 -9.44 -16.65 17.85
C PHE A 166 -9.58 -17.93 17.03
N LEU A 167 -8.98 -17.91 15.84
CA LEU A 167 -8.67 -19.12 15.09
C LEU A 167 -7.22 -19.51 15.36
N LEU A 168 -7.01 -20.71 15.89
CA LEU A 168 -5.68 -21.29 16.06
C LEU A 168 -5.38 -22.24 14.91
N LYS A 169 -4.42 -21.85 14.05
CA LYS A 169 -3.95 -22.64 12.90
C LYS A 169 -2.66 -23.38 13.31
N LYS A 170 -2.63 -24.70 13.16
CA LYS A 170 -1.49 -25.54 13.59
C LYS A 170 -0.52 -25.82 12.45
N PHE A 171 0.77 -25.91 12.76
CA PHE A 171 1.82 -26.29 11.82
C PHE A 171 3.00 -26.96 12.53
N TYR A 172 3.80 -27.75 11.80
CA TYR A 172 4.97 -28.43 12.35
C TYR A 172 6.18 -27.50 12.50
N LYS A 173 6.94 -27.68 13.58
CA LYS A 173 8.13 -26.85 13.87
C LYS A 173 9.36 -27.18 13.03
N SER A 174 9.47 -28.40 12.49
CA SER A 174 10.66 -28.87 11.76
C SER A 174 10.32 -29.87 10.65
N GLU A 175 11.25 -30.01 9.70
CA GLU A 175 11.15 -31.00 8.62
C GLU A 175 11.24 -32.44 9.13
N ASP A 176 11.97 -32.68 10.23
CA ASP A 176 12.10 -34.02 10.81
C ASP A 176 10.72 -34.55 11.26
N SER A 177 9.90 -33.70 11.89
CA SER A 177 8.54 -34.05 12.28
C SER A 177 7.63 -34.33 11.08
N ILE A 178 7.78 -33.57 10.01
CA ILE A 178 7.04 -33.78 8.76
C ILE A 178 7.47 -35.08 8.07
N SER A 179 8.77 -35.37 8.06
CA SER A 179 9.34 -36.56 7.41
C SER A 179 8.88 -37.86 8.07
N ALA A 180 8.53 -37.81 9.36
CA ALA A 180 7.97 -38.95 10.11
C ALA A 180 6.53 -39.31 9.69
N ILE A 181 5.81 -38.41 9.00
CA ILE A 181 4.47 -38.70 8.47
C ILE A 181 4.62 -39.71 7.33
N THR A 182 3.99 -40.87 7.45
CA THR A 182 4.09 -41.96 6.47
C THR A 182 3.24 -41.70 5.23
N ASP A 183 2.06 -41.11 5.39
CA ASP A 183 1.18 -40.76 4.28
C ASP A 183 1.74 -39.57 3.48
N LEU A 184 1.85 -39.74 2.16
CA LEU A 184 2.46 -38.74 1.28
C LEU A 184 1.59 -37.50 1.11
N ALA A 185 0.26 -37.65 1.10
CA ALA A 185 -0.65 -36.53 0.93
C ALA A 185 -0.68 -35.66 2.20
N GLU A 186 -0.72 -36.28 3.37
CA GLU A 186 -0.61 -35.61 4.67
C GLU A 186 0.75 -34.93 4.83
N ARG A 187 1.84 -35.57 4.41
CA ARG A 187 3.18 -34.95 4.41
C ARG A 187 3.22 -33.69 3.55
N LYS A 188 2.70 -33.76 2.32
CA LYS A 188 2.63 -32.60 1.40
C LYS A 188 1.75 -31.50 1.98
N LYS A 189 0.64 -31.85 2.61
CA LYS A 189 -0.23 -30.90 3.32
C LYS A 189 0.51 -30.23 4.46
N ALA A 190 1.24 -30.99 5.29
CA ALA A 190 2.03 -30.47 6.39
C ALA A 190 3.12 -29.49 5.94
N GLN A 191 3.78 -29.76 4.80
CA GLN A 191 4.74 -28.82 4.20
C GLN A 191 4.07 -27.51 3.75
N ASN A 192 2.91 -27.59 3.12
CA ASN A 192 2.15 -26.40 2.72
C ASN A 192 1.64 -25.63 3.94
N ASP A 193 1.07 -26.29 4.94
CA ASP A 193 0.57 -25.67 6.17
C ASP A 193 1.71 -24.96 6.92
N ARG A 194 2.91 -25.56 6.95
CA ARG A 194 4.12 -24.93 7.52
C ARG A 194 4.55 -23.69 6.73
N ARG A 195 4.54 -23.71 5.40
CA ARG A 195 4.84 -22.52 4.58
C ARG A 195 3.81 -21.42 4.81
N ASP A 196 2.53 -21.75 4.65
CA ASP A 196 1.43 -20.78 4.69
C ASP A 196 1.35 -20.14 6.08
N ALA A 197 1.56 -20.90 7.16
CA ALA A 197 1.64 -20.35 8.51
C ALA A 197 2.78 -19.32 8.65
N ILE A 198 3.99 -19.66 8.18
CA ILE A 198 5.11 -18.74 8.29
C ILE A 198 4.88 -17.45 7.50
N GLN A 199 4.33 -17.56 6.30
CA GLN A 199 3.94 -16.41 5.48
C GLN A 199 2.87 -15.56 6.16
N GLU A 200 1.88 -16.19 6.77
CA GLU A 200 0.82 -15.50 7.52
C GLU A 200 1.39 -14.71 8.71
N LEU A 201 2.29 -15.31 9.50
CA LEU A 201 2.94 -14.63 10.61
C LEU A 201 3.76 -13.42 10.15
N LEU A 202 4.58 -13.60 9.10
CA LEU A 202 5.43 -12.52 8.57
C LEU A 202 4.60 -11.39 7.96
N ALA A 203 3.64 -11.73 7.10
CA ALA A 203 2.84 -10.77 6.36
C ALA A 203 1.88 -10.00 7.27
N SER A 204 1.31 -10.62 8.30
CA SER A 204 0.36 -9.96 9.21
C SER A 204 0.90 -8.65 9.82
N SER A 205 2.18 -8.62 10.20
CA SER A 205 2.80 -7.45 10.81
C SER A 205 2.98 -6.32 9.80
N ILE A 206 3.23 -6.65 8.53
CA ILE A 206 3.31 -5.64 7.47
C ILE A 206 1.91 -5.21 7.05
N TYR A 207 0.94 -6.12 6.92
CA TYR A 207 -0.46 -5.76 6.69
C TYR A 207 -0.98 -4.84 7.79
N GLN A 208 -0.63 -5.07 9.05
CA GLN A 208 -1.00 -4.17 10.15
C GLN A 208 -0.45 -2.75 9.93
N LEU A 209 0.72 -2.58 9.32
CA LEU A 209 1.23 -1.25 8.96
C LEU A 209 0.46 -0.64 7.78
N LEU A 210 0.13 -1.43 6.75
CA LEU A 210 -0.50 -0.94 5.51
C LEU A 210 -2.02 -0.71 5.64
N LEU A 211 -2.67 -1.58 6.40
CA LEU A 211 -4.12 -1.70 6.54
C LEU A 211 -4.62 -1.38 7.95
N TYR A 212 -3.74 -1.26 8.94
CA TYR A 212 -4.10 -1.00 10.34
C TYR A 212 -5.13 -2.02 10.86
N ASN A 213 -6.30 -1.54 11.28
CA ASN A 213 -7.38 -2.37 11.84
C ASN A 213 -8.16 -3.14 10.76
N ARG A 214 -7.67 -3.20 9.52
CA ARG A 214 -8.30 -3.91 8.39
C ARG A 214 -7.55 -5.19 7.99
N ALA A 215 -6.66 -5.68 8.86
CA ALA A 215 -6.05 -7.01 8.79
C ALA A 215 -5.91 -7.61 10.20
N PRO A 216 -6.13 -8.93 10.37
CA PRO A 216 -5.97 -9.58 11.67
C PRO A 216 -4.51 -9.51 12.13
N LYS A 217 -4.33 -9.37 13.45
CA LYS A 217 -3.02 -9.50 14.07
C LYS A 217 -2.74 -10.98 14.31
N GLU A 218 -1.72 -11.50 13.66
CA GLU A 218 -1.29 -12.89 13.82
C GLU A 218 -0.13 -12.97 14.81
N ALA A 219 -0.22 -13.94 15.73
CA ALA A 219 0.81 -14.16 16.74
C ALA A 219 1.06 -15.64 16.98
N LEU A 220 2.28 -15.98 17.41
CA LEU A 220 2.64 -17.34 17.77
C LEU A 220 1.99 -17.76 19.09
N VAL A 221 1.62 -19.02 19.13
CA VAL A 221 1.17 -19.73 20.33
C VAL A 221 2.00 -21.00 20.49
N MET A 222 2.62 -21.14 21.66
CA MET A 222 3.39 -22.34 22.03
C MET A 222 2.42 -23.49 22.34
N PRO A 223 2.70 -24.70 21.83
CA PRO A 223 1.90 -25.87 22.16
C PRO A 223 2.05 -26.25 23.64
N ASP A 224 1.08 -27.00 24.16
CA ASP A 224 1.28 -27.75 25.39
C ASP A 224 2.20 -28.97 25.15
N THR A 225 2.71 -29.60 26.22
CA THR A 225 3.71 -30.68 26.14
C THR A 225 3.34 -31.86 25.25
N VAL A 226 2.04 -32.15 25.12
CA VAL A 226 1.50 -33.24 24.28
C VAL A 226 1.72 -32.97 22.78
N ASN A 227 1.85 -31.70 22.37
CA ASN A 227 1.98 -31.27 20.98
C ASN A 227 3.35 -30.61 20.73
N SER A 228 4.40 -31.10 21.40
CA SER A 228 5.71 -30.43 21.47
C SER A 228 6.43 -30.24 20.13
N ASP A 229 5.99 -30.91 19.06
CA ASP A 229 6.47 -30.81 17.68
C ASP A 229 5.71 -29.79 16.82
N LEU A 230 4.63 -29.21 17.35
CA LEU A 230 3.79 -28.25 16.67
C LEU A 230 4.05 -26.82 17.15
N LEU A 231 3.58 -25.87 16.36
CA LEU A 231 3.35 -24.48 16.72
C LEU A 231 1.96 -24.08 16.23
N TYR A 232 1.45 -22.99 16.79
CA TYR A 232 0.17 -22.44 16.38
C TYR A 232 0.31 -20.96 16.04
N ILE A 233 -0.50 -20.51 15.10
CA ILE A 233 -0.76 -19.10 14.84
C ILE A 233 -2.16 -18.80 15.30
N ARG A 234 -2.33 -17.76 16.11
CA ARG A 234 -3.64 -17.23 16.48
C ARG A 234 -3.98 -16.03 15.61
N SER A 235 -5.18 -16.07 15.03
CA SER A 235 -5.81 -14.99 14.28
C SER A 235 -7.03 -14.50 15.05
N LYS A 236 -7.05 -13.24 15.48
CA LYS A 236 -8.22 -12.68 16.18
C LYS A 236 -9.36 -12.50 15.18
N PHE A 237 -10.56 -12.96 15.53
CA PHE A 237 -11.75 -12.62 14.74
C PHE A 237 -12.05 -11.13 14.87
N PHE A 238 -12.42 -10.51 13.76
CA PHE A 238 -12.94 -9.15 13.81
C PHE A 238 -14.33 -9.12 14.40
N ASP A 239 -14.65 -8.02 15.05
CA ASP A 239 -16.01 -7.72 15.48
C ASP A 239 -16.81 -7.15 14.30
N ASN A 240 -18.11 -7.45 14.26
CA ASN A 240 -19.07 -6.95 13.26
C ASN A 240 -18.66 -7.17 11.80
N VAL A 241 -18.13 -8.36 11.49
CA VAL A 241 -17.73 -8.72 10.13
C VAL A 241 -18.60 -9.80 9.51
N VAL A 242 -18.72 -9.75 8.20
CA VAL A 242 -19.33 -10.77 7.35
C VAL A 242 -18.38 -11.06 6.19
N LEU A 243 -18.27 -12.32 5.74
CA LEU A 243 -17.49 -12.65 4.54
C LEU A 243 -18.01 -11.87 3.34
N LEU A 244 -17.13 -11.43 2.43
CA LEU A 244 -17.56 -10.66 1.26
C LEU A 244 -18.51 -11.47 0.35
N SER A 245 -18.29 -12.78 0.24
CA SER A 245 -19.20 -13.69 -0.45
C SER A 245 -20.60 -13.68 0.17
N GLU A 246 -20.69 -13.85 1.49
CA GLU A 246 -21.95 -13.82 2.23
C GLU A 246 -22.62 -12.43 2.17
N PHE A 247 -21.84 -11.36 2.32
CA PHE A 247 -22.34 -9.99 2.21
C PHE A 247 -23.00 -9.75 0.85
N SER A 248 -22.43 -10.25 -0.24
CA SER A 248 -23.06 -10.17 -1.57
C SER A 248 -24.29 -11.08 -1.74
N GLY A 249 -24.61 -11.94 -0.78
CA GLY A 249 -25.67 -12.96 -0.90
C GLY A 249 -25.26 -14.17 -1.73
N SER A 250 -23.96 -14.40 -1.93
CA SER A 250 -23.46 -15.59 -2.62
C SER A 250 -23.50 -16.82 -1.72
N ARG A 251 -23.84 -17.97 -2.30
CA ARG A 251 -23.76 -19.28 -1.62
C ARG A 251 -22.38 -19.95 -1.76
N SER A 252 -21.50 -19.38 -2.58
CA SER A 252 -20.14 -19.88 -2.77
C SER A 252 -19.21 -19.13 -1.81
N SER A 253 -18.30 -19.86 -1.15
CA SER A 253 -17.34 -19.26 -0.22
C SER A 253 -16.36 -18.29 -0.89
N ALA A 254 -16.02 -18.50 -2.17
CA ALA A 254 -15.00 -17.72 -2.88
C ALA A 254 -15.57 -16.67 -3.86
N ARG A 255 -16.81 -16.86 -4.32
CA ARG A 255 -17.42 -16.02 -5.36
C ARG A 255 -18.35 -14.97 -4.74
N ILE A 256 -18.37 -13.76 -5.30
CA ILE A 256 -19.43 -12.78 -5.04
C ILE A 256 -20.61 -12.91 -6.00
N ASN A 257 -21.79 -12.52 -5.56
CA ASN A 257 -22.93 -12.27 -6.46
C ASN A 257 -22.75 -10.92 -7.15
N ALA A 258 -22.55 -10.93 -8.47
CA ALA A 258 -22.27 -9.73 -9.25
C ALA A 258 -23.44 -8.73 -9.31
N GLU A 259 -24.67 -9.19 -9.09
CA GLU A 259 -25.88 -8.36 -9.13
C GLU A 259 -26.21 -7.70 -7.79
N ALA A 260 -25.38 -7.93 -6.77
CA ALA A 260 -25.64 -7.48 -5.41
C ALA A 260 -25.37 -5.97 -5.27
N LYS A 261 -26.44 -5.17 -5.20
CA LYS A 261 -26.36 -3.70 -5.12
C LYS A 261 -25.64 -3.18 -3.87
N ASN A 262 -25.65 -3.95 -2.78
CA ASN A 262 -24.92 -3.59 -1.56
C ASN A 262 -23.39 -3.63 -1.73
N LEU A 263 -22.86 -4.18 -2.84
CA LEU A 263 -21.44 -4.03 -3.15
C LEU A 263 -21.05 -2.56 -3.44
N GLN A 264 -22.00 -1.71 -3.83
CA GLN A 264 -21.73 -0.31 -4.19
C GLN A 264 -21.30 0.53 -2.98
N ILE A 265 -21.68 0.12 -1.78
CA ILE A 265 -21.35 0.84 -0.54
C ILE A 265 -19.98 0.46 0.03
N LEU A 266 -19.26 -0.47 -0.61
CA LEU A 266 -17.98 -0.94 -0.11
C LEU A 266 -16.90 0.15 -0.18
N GLU A 267 -16.21 0.34 0.94
CA GLU A 267 -15.10 1.28 1.09
C GLU A 267 -13.78 0.52 1.29
N GLY A 268 -12.75 0.92 0.53
CA GLY A 268 -11.39 0.40 0.70
C GLY A 268 -11.07 -0.88 -0.06
N PHE A 269 -11.90 -1.27 -1.03
CA PHE A 269 -11.59 -2.41 -1.91
C PHE A 269 -10.26 -2.19 -2.66
N GLU A 270 -10.04 -1.01 -3.24
CA GLU A 270 -8.80 -0.67 -3.92
C GLU A 270 -7.59 -0.68 -2.97
N LYS A 271 -7.80 -0.25 -1.72
CA LYS A 271 -6.78 -0.27 -0.66
C LYS A 271 -6.41 -1.71 -0.30
N MET A 272 -7.39 -2.60 -0.15
CA MET A 272 -7.12 -4.01 0.08
C MET A 272 -6.31 -4.63 -1.07
N ILE A 273 -6.72 -4.40 -2.32
CA ILE A 273 -6.00 -4.91 -3.49
C ILE A 273 -4.57 -4.34 -3.59
N ALA A 274 -4.37 -3.04 -3.34
CA ALA A 274 -3.03 -2.44 -3.32
C ALA A 274 -2.12 -3.10 -2.27
N SER A 275 -2.64 -3.40 -1.08
CA SER A 275 -1.87 -4.10 -0.04
C SER A 275 -1.52 -5.54 -0.45
N CYS A 276 -2.43 -6.24 -1.12
CA CYS A 276 -2.20 -7.56 -1.69
C CYS A 276 -1.06 -7.53 -2.73
N HIS A 277 -1.01 -6.50 -3.58
CA HIS A 277 0.07 -6.35 -4.57
C HIS A 277 1.43 -6.03 -3.93
N ILE A 278 1.46 -5.19 -2.88
CA ILE A 278 2.69 -4.88 -2.15
C ILE A 278 3.25 -6.13 -1.45
N LEU A 279 2.38 -6.95 -0.85
CA LEU A 279 2.80 -8.14 -0.11
C LEU A 279 2.79 -9.42 -0.93
N GLY A 280 2.53 -9.33 -2.23
CA GLY A 280 2.55 -10.48 -3.13
C GLY A 280 1.58 -11.59 -2.76
N GLU A 281 0.34 -11.21 -2.46
CA GLU A 281 -0.76 -12.11 -2.13
C GLU A 281 -1.25 -12.83 -3.38
N ALA A 282 -1.16 -14.17 -3.36
CA ALA A 282 -1.68 -14.99 -4.44
C ALA A 282 -3.20 -15.20 -4.33
N ASP A 283 -3.80 -14.93 -3.17
CA ASP A 283 -5.21 -15.22 -2.93
C ASP A 283 -6.00 -14.14 -2.17
N TYR A 284 -6.82 -13.40 -2.91
CA TYR A 284 -7.73 -12.36 -2.42
C TYR A 284 -9.17 -12.53 -2.92
N HIS A 285 -9.64 -13.79 -3.01
CA HIS A 285 -11.05 -14.10 -3.30
C HIS A 285 -11.99 -13.70 -2.16
N ALA A 286 -13.31 -13.71 -2.39
CA ALA A 286 -14.32 -13.18 -1.47
C ALA A 286 -14.50 -13.96 -0.14
N GLY A 287 -13.74 -15.04 0.01
CA GLY A 287 -13.68 -15.86 1.23
C GLY A 287 -12.48 -15.51 2.11
N ASN A 288 -11.49 -14.80 1.54
CA ASN A 288 -10.34 -14.23 2.25
C ASN A 288 -10.51 -12.72 2.44
N VAL A 289 -11.72 -12.21 2.23
CA VAL A 289 -12.08 -10.79 2.36
C VAL A 289 -13.37 -10.71 3.16
N MET A 290 -13.43 -9.78 4.09
CA MET A 290 -14.61 -9.52 4.91
C MET A 290 -15.06 -8.06 4.76
N VAL A 291 -16.31 -7.82 5.15
CA VAL A 291 -16.93 -6.50 5.24
C VAL A 291 -17.20 -6.21 6.72
N GLN A 292 -16.55 -5.20 7.26
CA GLN A 292 -16.70 -4.72 8.62
C GLN A 292 -17.67 -3.54 8.68
N ASP A 293 -18.53 -3.54 9.69
CA ASP A 293 -19.52 -2.48 9.95
C ASP A 293 -20.40 -2.18 8.71
N GLY A 294 -20.67 -3.22 7.92
CA GLY A 294 -21.52 -3.16 6.72
C GLY A 294 -20.93 -2.44 5.51
N LYS A 295 -19.69 -1.91 5.57
CA LYS A 295 -19.10 -1.16 4.45
C LYS A 295 -17.59 -1.31 4.25
N THR A 296 -16.81 -1.51 5.32
CA THR A 296 -15.35 -1.43 5.22
C THR A 296 -14.77 -2.77 4.78
N VAL A 297 -14.03 -2.78 3.69
CA VAL A 297 -13.35 -3.99 3.22
C VAL A 297 -12.11 -4.25 4.09
N VAL A 298 -12.00 -5.48 4.61
CA VAL A 298 -10.86 -5.96 5.41
C VAL A 298 -10.28 -7.23 4.79
N LYS A 299 -8.96 -7.38 4.83
CA LYS A 299 -8.27 -8.60 4.37
C LYS A 299 -8.14 -9.57 5.53
N ILE A 300 -8.45 -10.84 5.29
CA ILE A 300 -8.16 -11.94 6.21
C ILE A 300 -7.36 -13.02 5.48
N ASP A 301 -6.83 -13.96 6.24
CA ASP A 301 -6.05 -15.11 5.75
C ASP A 301 -4.85 -14.70 4.87
N HIS A 302 -3.70 -14.54 5.51
CA HIS A 302 -2.48 -14.06 4.85
C HIS A 302 -1.55 -15.18 4.40
N GLY A 303 -2.00 -16.43 4.49
CA GLY A 303 -1.14 -17.60 4.26
C GLY A 303 -0.59 -17.74 2.85
N ARG A 304 -1.11 -16.98 1.88
CA ARG A 304 -0.63 -16.96 0.49
C ARG A 304 0.06 -15.65 0.10
N SER A 305 0.38 -14.83 1.10
CA SER A 305 1.24 -13.66 0.95
C SER A 305 2.72 -14.03 0.78
N MET A 306 3.49 -13.10 0.25
CA MET A 306 4.92 -13.23 -0.07
C MET A 306 5.22 -14.36 -1.05
N MET A 307 4.29 -14.61 -2.00
CA MET A 307 4.40 -15.68 -3.00
C MET A 307 4.34 -15.17 -4.43
N GLN A 308 3.46 -14.20 -4.71
CA GLN A 308 3.16 -13.74 -6.06
C GLN A 308 3.38 -12.24 -6.15
N PHE A 309 4.60 -11.85 -6.44
CA PHE A 309 5.00 -10.48 -6.68
C PHE A 309 4.83 -10.08 -8.15
N HIS A 310 5.07 -8.81 -8.43
CA HIS A 310 4.93 -8.25 -9.77
C HIS A 310 6.20 -7.50 -10.15
N LYS A 311 6.80 -7.89 -11.27
CA LYS A 311 8.02 -7.24 -11.80
C LYS A 311 7.76 -5.84 -12.36
N ASP A 312 6.56 -5.60 -12.88
CA ASP A 312 6.19 -4.39 -13.64
C ASP A 312 4.67 -4.19 -13.72
N PHE A 313 4.24 -3.07 -14.33
CA PHE A 313 2.82 -2.75 -14.49
C PHE A 313 2.06 -3.82 -15.30
N GLU A 314 2.68 -4.36 -16.36
CA GLU A 314 2.09 -5.41 -17.18
C GLU A 314 1.72 -6.65 -16.36
N SER A 315 2.65 -7.14 -15.54
CA SER A 315 2.44 -8.31 -14.69
C SER A 315 1.34 -8.07 -13.65
N VAL A 316 1.23 -6.86 -13.08
CA VAL A 316 0.11 -6.50 -12.18
C VAL A 316 -1.23 -6.57 -12.91
N VAL A 317 -1.38 -5.87 -14.03
CA VAL A 317 -2.70 -5.76 -14.70
C VAL A 317 -3.15 -7.09 -15.27
N LYS A 318 -2.24 -7.88 -15.89
CA LYS A 318 -2.57 -9.21 -16.40
C LYS A 318 -3.00 -10.16 -15.29
N SER A 319 -2.21 -10.23 -14.21
CA SER A 319 -2.51 -11.11 -13.08
C SER A 319 -3.83 -10.72 -12.41
N THR A 320 -4.02 -9.44 -12.11
CA THR A 320 -5.22 -8.93 -11.42
C THR A 320 -6.45 -9.13 -12.28
N TYR A 321 -6.39 -8.83 -13.58
CA TYR A 321 -7.49 -9.06 -14.50
C TYR A 321 -7.87 -10.54 -14.59
N ASN A 322 -6.88 -11.44 -14.67
CA ASN A 322 -7.13 -12.88 -14.70
C ASN A 322 -7.84 -13.37 -13.44
N ILE A 323 -7.46 -12.87 -12.26
CA ILE A 323 -8.14 -13.17 -10.99
C ILE A 323 -9.57 -12.60 -10.99
N PHE A 324 -9.73 -11.33 -11.38
CA PHE A 324 -11.03 -10.65 -11.36
C PHE A 324 -12.03 -11.29 -12.34
N LYS A 325 -11.55 -11.75 -13.50
CA LYS A 325 -12.34 -12.43 -14.53
C LYS A 325 -12.66 -13.89 -14.17
N HIS A 326 -11.93 -14.50 -13.23
CA HIS A 326 -12.12 -15.90 -12.90
C HIS A 326 -13.56 -16.19 -12.45
N SER A 327 -14.17 -17.23 -13.01
CA SER A 327 -15.60 -17.55 -12.83
C SER A 327 -15.99 -17.86 -11.38
N LEU A 328 -15.01 -18.28 -10.57
CA LEU A 328 -15.16 -18.53 -9.13
C LEU A 328 -14.97 -17.27 -8.25
N ILE A 329 -14.68 -16.10 -8.83
CA ILE A 329 -14.42 -14.86 -8.08
C ILE A 329 -15.54 -13.86 -8.28
N GLY A 330 -15.80 -13.47 -9.54
CA GLY A 330 -16.93 -12.61 -9.91
C GLY A 330 -16.72 -11.10 -9.78
N TYR A 331 -15.51 -10.62 -9.43
CA TYR A 331 -15.24 -9.17 -9.31
C TYR A 331 -15.44 -8.42 -10.63
N ASN A 332 -14.91 -8.94 -11.74
CA ASN A 332 -15.06 -8.28 -13.04
C ASN A 332 -16.54 -8.16 -13.46
N SER A 333 -17.35 -9.19 -13.20
CA SER A 333 -18.79 -9.16 -13.48
C SER A 333 -19.51 -8.10 -12.63
N ALA A 334 -19.17 -7.99 -11.34
CA ALA A 334 -19.76 -6.98 -10.47
C ALA A 334 -19.36 -5.55 -10.88
N ILE A 335 -18.12 -5.36 -11.35
CA ILE A 335 -17.64 -4.09 -11.90
C ILE A 335 -18.40 -3.73 -13.18
N GLN A 336 -18.55 -4.67 -14.10
CA GLN A 336 -19.31 -4.47 -15.34
C GLN A 336 -20.79 -4.17 -15.11
N ALA A 337 -21.39 -4.76 -14.06
CA ALA A 337 -22.75 -4.48 -13.64
C ALA A 337 -22.91 -3.13 -12.89
N GLY A 338 -21.80 -2.42 -12.62
CA GLY A 338 -21.80 -1.18 -11.84
C GLY A 338 -22.10 -1.38 -10.35
N ASN A 339 -21.99 -2.62 -9.84
CA ASN A 339 -22.25 -2.95 -8.45
C ASN A 339 -20.96 -2.91 -7.60
N LEU A 340 -19.78 -3.05 -8.21
CA LEU A 340 -18.49 -2.90 -7.54
C LEU A 340 -17.64 -1.87 -8.30
N SER A 341 -16.79 -1.12 -7.61
CA SER A 341 -15.84 -0.19 -8.25
C SER A 341 -14.41 -0.65 -7.97
N PHE A 342 -13.54 -0.55 -8.99
CA PHE A 342 -12.10 -0.63 -8.84
C PHE A 342 -11.44 0.61 -9.47
N SER A 343 -11.50 1.71 -8.73
CA SER A 343 -11.09 3.03 -9.21
C SER A 343 -9.58 3.15 -9.33
N ILE A 344 -9.07 3.57 -10.49
CA ILE A 344 -7.64 3.80 -10.69
C ILE A 344 -7.10 4.89 -9.75
N GLU A 345 -7.86 5.96 -9.52
CA GLU A 345 -7.50 7.07 -8.62
C GLU A 345 -7.40 6.58 -7.17
N LYS A 346 -8.39 5.81 -6.69
CA LYS A 346 -8.36 5.25 -5.32
C LYS A 346 -7.25 4.21 -5.16
N TYR A 347 -7.02 3.37 -6.17
CA TYR A 347 -5.93 2.38 -6.16
C TYR A 347 -4.57 3.06 -6.10
N ASN A 348 -4.31 4.04 -6.98
CA ASN A 348 -3.05 4.78 -7.00
C ASN A 348 -2.82 5.53 -5.68
N SER A 349 -3.85 6.22 -5.17
CA SER A 349 -3.77 6.91 -3.88
C SER A 349 -3.41 5.97 -2.74
N ALA A 350 -4.07 4.81 -2.67
CA ALA A 350 -3.78 3.79 -1.65
C ALA A 350 -2.36 3.22 -1.79
N LEU A 351 -1.93 2.91 -3.03
CA LEU A 351 -0.60 2.39 -3.31
C LEU A 351 0.48 3.40 -2.89
N ASN A 352 0.37 4.66 -3.30
CA ASN A 352 1.32 5.71 -2.91
C ASN A 352 1.34 5.94 -1.39
N GLN A 353 0.17 5.92 -0.74
CA GLN A 353 0.10 6.00 0.73
C GLN A 353 0.91 4.87 1.39
N MET A 354 0.75 3.64 0.92
CA MET A 354 1.43 2.47 1.47
C MET A 354 2.94 2.49 1.19
N LEU A 355 3.36 2.91 0.00
CA LEU A 355 4.77 3.05 -0.36
C LEU A 355 5.49 4.13 0.45
N ALA A 356 4.77 5.17 0.88
CA ALA A 356 5.30 6.17 1.82
C ALA A 356 5.36 5.64 3.27
N GLN A 357 4.53 4.67 3.63
CA GLN A 357 4.45 4.08 4.98
C GLN A 357 5.44 2.94 5.23
N LEU A 358 5.84 2.23 4.17
CA LEU A 358 6.70 1.04 4.23
C LEU A 358 8.05 1.29 3.55
N ASN A 359 9.13 1.17 4.33
CA ASN A 359 10.50 1.24 3.85
C ASN A 359 11.30 -0.04 4.15
N GLU A 360 12.49 -0.14 3.57
CA GLU A 360 13.36 -1.32 3.70
C GLU A 360 13.75 -1.64 5.15
N ASN A 361 13.98 -0.61 5.98
CA ASN A 361 14.35 -0.81 7.39
C ASN A 361 13.20 -1.40 8.21
N GLN A 362 11.95 -1.01 7.91
CA GLN A 362 10.78 -1.61 8.53
C GLN A 362 10.60 -3.06 8.10
N ILE A 363 10.78 -3.37 6.82
CA ILE A 363 10.77 -4.76 6.31
C ILE A 363 11.82 -5.59 7.04
N ASP A 364 13.04 -5.07 7.14
CA ASP A 364 14.15 -5.74 7.81
C ASP A 364 13.83 -6.05 9.27
N SER A 365 13.39 -5.03 10.01
CA SER A 365 13.10 -5.12 11.44
C SER A 365 11.97 -6.12 11.71
N ILE A 366 10.90 -6.10 10.91
CA ILE A 366 9.76 -7.01 11.09
C ILE A 366 10.16 -8.46 10.81
N ILE A 367 10.86 -8.71 9.70
CA ILE A 367 11.25 -10.08 9.33
C ILE A 367 12.24 -10.64 10.35
N GLU A 368 13.21 -9.85 10.80
CA GLU A 368 14.16 -10.27 11.85
C GLU A 368 13.48 -10.53 13.18
N GLN A 369 12.57 -9.66 13.60
CA GLN A 369 11.81 -9.84 14.84
C GLN A 369 11.00 -11.14 14.79
N LYS A 370 10.27 -11.40 13.71
CA LYS A 370 9.47 -12.62 13.57
C LYS A 370 10.31 -13.88 13.43
N ALA A 371 11.44 -13.80 12.73
CA ALA A 371 12.42 -14.89 12.70
C ALA A 371 12.96 -15.20 14.11
N PHE A 372 13.22 -14.18 14.92
CA PHE A 372 13.69 -14.34 16.30
C PHE A 372 12.62 -14.93 17.23
N GLU A 373 11.36 -14.50 17.10
CA GLU A 373 10.22 -15.08 17.80
C GLU A 373 10.06 -16.57 17.46
N LEU A 374 10.13 -16.92 16.17
CA LEU A 374 10.11 -18.32 15.70
C LEU A 374 11.28 -19.13 16.28
N LYS A 375 12.49 -18.57 16.29
CA LYS A 375 13.68 -19.24 16.84
C LYS A 375 13.52 -19.52 18.33
N LYS A 376 13.01 -18.55 19.10
CA LYS A 376 12.70 -18.73 20.52
C LYS A 376 11.62 -19.79 20.76
N ALA A 377 10.65 -19.89 19.86
CA ALA A 377 9.61 -20.91 19.89
C ALA A 377 10.09 -22.31 19.46
N GLY A 378 11.37 -22.46 19.07
CA GLY A 378 11.94 -23.75 18.67
C GLY A 378 11.61 -24.15 17.22
N PHE A 379 11.14 -23.22 16.39
CA PHE A 379 11.01 -23.45 14.95
C PHE A 379 12.39 -23.69 14.33
N ASN A 380 12.47 -24.65 13.41
CA ASN A 380 13.64 -24.90 12.59
C ASN A 380 13.24 -24.64 11.13
N PRO A 381 13.79 -23.63 10.43
CA PRO A 381 13.45 -23.31 9.05
C PRO A 381 14.05 -24.27 8.03
N LYS A 382 15.02 -25.11 8.42
CA LYS A 382 15.66 -26.06 7.51
C LYS A 382 14.61 -26.97 6.84
N GLY A 383 14.74 -27.14 5.52
CA GLY A 383 13.84 -27.95 4.71
C GLY A 383 12.52 -27.27 4.35
N LEU A 384 12.26 -26.04 4.81
CA LEU A 384 11.10 -25.27 4.35
C LEU A 384 11.22 -24.99 2.85
N ILE A 385 10.20 -25.33 2.08
CA ILE A 385 10.10 -24.99 0.66
C ILE A 385 9.31 -23.69 0.52
N ALA A 386 10.02 -22.58 0.40
CA ALA A 386 9.44 -21.28 0.09
C ALA A 386 9.15 -21.19 -1.42
N LYS A 387 8.11 -20.43 -1.80
CA LYS A 387 7.69 -20.29 -3.20
C LYS A 387 7.54 -18.83 -3.56
N VAL A 388 8.10 -18.42 -4.68
CA VAL A 388 7.98 -17.04 -5.18
C VAL A 388 7.86 -17.00 -6.70
N ARG A 389 7.10 -16.03 -7.22
CA ARG A 389 7.14 -15.61 -8.63
C ARG A 389 7.00 -14.09 -8.72
N PHE A 390 7.56 -13.50 -9.77
CA PHE A 390 7.44 -12.07 -10.10
C PHE A 390 6.71 -11.81 -11.42
N ASP A 391 6.51 -12.85 -12.22
CA ASP A 391 5.75 -12.81 -13.46
C ASP A 391 4.54 -13.75 -13.39
N ASP A 392 3.75 -13.78 -14.46
CA ASP A 392 2.57 -14.61 -14.60
C ASP A 392 2.90 -16.09 -14.87
N LYS A 393 4.18 -16.48 -14.80
CA LYS A 393 4.66 -17.84 -15.09
C LYS A 393 4.71 -18.71 -13.82
N THR A 394 5.64 -19.64 -13.81
CA THR A 394 5.82 -20.71 -12.81
C THR A 394 6.44 -20.19 -11.53
N PHE A 395 5.97 -20.69 -10.39
CA PHE A 395 6.62 -20.47 -9.10
C PHE A 395 8.01 -21.11 -9.05
N ILE A 396 8.95 -20.37 -8.45
CA ILE A 396 10.28 -20.84 -8.11
C ILE A 396 10.24 -21.36 -6.69
N ASP A 397 10.55 -22.65 -6.52
CA ASP A 397 10.66 -23.30 -5.22
C ASP A 397 12.10 -23.13 -4.70
N THR A 398 12.24 -22.60 -3.49
CA THR A 398 13.54 -22.42 -2.82
C THR A 398 13.56 -23.17 -1.50
N THR A 399 14.50 -24.11 -1.36
CA THR A 399 14.72 -24.82 -0.10
C THR A 399 15.55 -23.94 0.84
N ILE A 400 14.99 -23.68 2.02
CA ILE A 400 15.65 -22.91 3.07
C ILE A 400 16.53 -23.84 3.92
N ASN A 401 17.83 -23.52 4.07
CA ASN A 401 18.76 -24.38 4.81
C ASN A 401 18.95 -23.98 6.28
N GLY A 402 18.54 -22.76 6.64
CA GLY A 402 18.71 -22.23 7.99
C GLY A 402 18.11 -20.83 8.15
N TYR A 403 18.31 -20.23 9.32
CA TYR A 403 17.76 -18.91 9.65
C TYR A 403 18.33 -17.77 8.80
N GLN A 404 19.59 -17.84 8.39
CA GLN A 404 20.18 -16.82 7.51
C GLN A 404 19.50 -16.82 6.14
N ASP A 405 19.40 -17.99 5.50
CA ASP A 405 18.67 -18.18 4.24
C ASP A 405 17.20 -17.76 4.36
N PHE A 406 16.55 -18.14 5.46
CA PHE A 406 15.16 -17.77 5.76
C PHE A 406 14.95 -16.25 5.77
N ILE A 407 15.75 -15.55 6.57
CA ILE A 407 15.65 -14.09 6.72
C ILE A 407 15.96 -13.41 5.40
N LYS A 408 17.05 -13.83 4.72
CA LYS A 408 17.47 -13.28 3.43
C LYS A 408 16.39 -13.45 2.37
N PHE A 409 15.82 -14.65 2.25
CA PHE A 409 14.78 -14.96 1.26
C PHE A 409 13.60 -13.99 1.37
N TYR A 410 13.00 -13.84 2.55
CA TYR A 410 11.83 -12.98 2.68
C TYR A 410 12.16 -11.50 2.55
N LYS A 411 13.32 -11.05 3.07
CA LYS A 411 13.74 -9.65 2.93
C LYS A 411 13.94 -9.26 1.47
N ASP A 412 14.74 -10.04 0.75
CA ASP A 412 15.13 -9.71 -0.62
C ASP A 412 13.90 -9.64 -1.52
N ASN A 413 13.02 -10.64 -1.46
CA ASN A 413 11.84 -10.68 -2.32
C ASN A 413 10.83 -9.55 -2.00
N VAL A 414 10.60 -9.23 -0.72
CA VAL A 414 9.67 -8.14 -0.35
C VAL A 414 10.26 -6.77 -0.72
N LYS A 415 11.57 -6.56 -0.55
CA LYS A 415 12.24 -5.31 -0.94
C LYS A 415 12.29 -5.13 -2.45
N GLU A 416 12.57 -6.20 -3.20
CA GLU A 416 12.51 -6.18 -4.66
C GLU A 416 11.10 -5.81 -5.13
N ASN A 417 10.06 -6.42 -4.58
CA ASN A 417 8.69 -6.05 -4.92
C ASN A 417 8.36 -4.61 -4.51
N LEU A 418 8.84 -4.12 -3.37
CA LEU A 418 8.64 -2.72 -2.97
C LEU A 418 9.23 -1.76 -4.03
N LYS A 419 10.40 -2.07 -4.59
CA LYS A 419 10.99 -1.30 -5.69
C LYS A 419 10.12 -1.36 -6.95
N ASN A 420 9.64 -2.54 -7.33
CA ASN A 420 8.78 -2.71 -8.51
C ASN A 420 7.46 -1.95 -8.34
N MET A 421 6.85 -2.01 -7.16
CA MET A 421 5.61 -1.32 -6.84
C MET A 421 5.74 0.21 -6.91
N LYS A 422 6.93 0.78 -6.66
CA LYS A 422 7.19 2.22 -6.91
C LYS A 422 7.12 2.57 -8.40
N GLY A 423 7.68 1.75 -9.28
CA GLY A 423 7.56 1.93 -10.73
C GLY A 423 6.10 1.80 -11.19
N ILE A 424 5.38 0.79 -10.67
CA ILE A 424 3.94 0.59 -10.94
C ILE A 424 3.10 1.78 -10.45
N ALA A 425 3.45 2.37 -9.32
CA ALA A 425 2.78 3.57 -8.79
C ALA A 425 2.91 4.76 -9.72
N GLN A 426 4.08 4.96 -10.35
CA GLN A 426 4.29 6.01 -11.35
C GLN A 426 3.42 5.78 -12.60
N THR A 427 3.39 4.55 -13.11
CA THR A 427 2.52 4.20 -14.25
C THR A 427 1.05 4.45 -13.94
N THR A 428 0.57 4.00 -12.78
CA THR A 428 -0.83 4.18 -12.38
C THR A 428 -1.20 5.62 -12.06
N ASP A 429 -0.23 6.44 -11.64
CA ASP A 429 -0.44 7.89 -11.43
C ASP A 429 -0.75 8.58 -12.76
N ILE A 430 -0.01 8.27 -13.83
CA ILE A 430 -0.28 8.80 -15.17
C ILE A 430 -1.67 8.37 -15.66
N ILE A 431 -2.04 7.09 -15.48
CA ILE A 431 -3.38 6.61 -15.89
C ILE A 431 -4.49 7.30 -15.10
N SER A 432 -4.26 7.57 -13.81
CA SER A 432 -5.23 8.27 -12.98
C SER A 432 -5.50 9.72 -13.43
N LYS A 433 -4.56 10.30 -14.19
CA LYS A 433 -4.64 11.65 -14.76
C LYS A 433 -5.32 11.71 -16.13
N PHE A 434 -5.78 10.58 -16.67
CA PHE A 434 -6.56 10.56 -17.90
C PHE A 434 -7.88 11.33 -17.70
N SER A 435 -8.13 12.28 -18.61
CA SER A 435 -9.16 13.32 -18.44
C SER A 435 -10.30 13.23 -19.44
N SER A 436 -10.09 12.62 -20.62
CA SER A 436 -11.12 12.39 -21.65
C SER A 436 -11.64 10.94 -21.69
N VAL A 437 -11.51 10.20 -20.59
CA VAL A 437 -11.98 8.81 -20.46
C VAL A 437 -13.34 8.70 -19.78
N SER A 438 -14.06 7.62 -20.07
CA SER A 438 -15.40 7.39 -19.50
C SER A 438 -15.34 7.04 -17.99
N PRO A 439 -16.43 7.24 -17.23
CA PRO A 439 -16.53 6.76 -15.86
C PRO A 439 -16.28 5.24 -15.75
N GLU A 440 -16.76 4.45 -16.71
CA GLU A 440 -16.55 3.00 -16.75
C GLU A 440 -15.06 2.64 -16.83
N PHE A 441 -14.28 3.39 -17.62
CA PHE A 441 -12.82 3.25 -17.63
C PHE A 441 -12.25 3.51 -16.23
N LYS A 442 -12.59 4.67 -15.63
CA LYS A 442 -12.06 5.08 -14.32
C LYS A 442 -12.42 4.11 -13.19
N HIS A 443 -13.60 3.49 -13.24
CA HIS A 443 -14.15 2.63 -12.18
C HIS A 443 -13.88 1.13 -12.38
N GLY A 444 -13.02 0.76 -13.32
CA GLY A 444 -12.47 -0.59 -13.43
C GLY A 444 -12.17 -1.06 -14.85
N GLY A 445 -12.67 -0.36 -15.86
CA GLY A 445 -12.39 -0.66 -17.27
C GLY A 445 -10.90 -0.59 -17.62
N TRP A 446 -10.16 0.34 -17.00
CA TRP A 446 -8.72 0.49 -17.17
C TRP A 446 -7.93 -0.81 -16.96
N LEU A 447 -8.36 -1.66 -16.02
CA LEU A 447 -7.68 -2.91 -15.71
C LEU A 447 -7.76 -3.88 -16.90
N LYS A 448 -8.96 -4.02 -17.48
CA LYS A 448 -9.17 -4.86 -18.66
C LYS A 448 -8.40 -4.30 -19.86
N ASP A 449 -8.53 -3.01 -20.10
CA ASP A 449 -7.97 -2.35 -21.27
C ASP A 449 -6.44 -2.49 -21.30
N PHE A 450 -5.77 -2.21 -20.18
CA PHE A 450 -4.34 -2.43 -20.08
C PHE A 450 -3.94 -3.91 -19.98
N ALA A 451 -4.78 -4.81 -19.49
CA ALA A 451 -4.45 -6.24 -19.48
C ALA A 451 -4.38 -6.82 -20.91
N ILE A 452 -5.29 -6.42 -21.80
CA ILE A 452 -5.39 -6.94 -23.17
C ILE A 452 -4.61 -6.14 -24.22
N SER A 453 -4.33 -4.86 -23.97
CA SER A 453 -3.56 -4.00 -24.88
C SER A 453 -2.14 -4.53 -25.06
N GLU A 454 -1.54 -4.43 -26.25
CA GLU A 454 -0.09 -4.66 -26.40
C GLU A 454 0.74 -3.48 -25.87
N ILE A 455 0.12 -2.30 -25.78
CA ILE A 455 0.73 -1.06 -25.30
C ILE A 455 0.52 -0.95 -23.79
N LYS A 456 1.62 -1.01 -23.03
CA LYS A 456 1.64 -0.93 -21.56
C LYS A 456 2.12 0.42 -21.03
N ASP A 457 2.83 1.18 -21.84
CA ASP A 457 3.19 2.55 -21.49
C ASP A 457 1.93 3.42 -21.54
N PRO A 458 1.60 4.13 -20.44
CA PRO A 458 0.34 4.86 -20.34
C PRO A 458 0.30 6.09 -21.25
N VAL A 459 1.43 6.73 -21.52
CA VAL A 459 1.50 7.90 -22.41
C VAL A 459 1.33 7.47 -23.86
N VAL A 460 2.01 6.40 -24.27
CA VAL A 460 1.85 5.80 -25.60
C VAL A 460 0.42 5.30 -25.79
N TYR A 461 -0.15 4.63 -24.78
CA TYR A 461 -1.54 4.18 -24.81
C TYR A 461 -2.50 5.36 -25.00
N ALA A 462 -2.30 6.46 -24.26
CA ALA A 462 -3.11 7.66 -24.39
C ALA A 462 -3.02 8.28 -25.77
N PHE A 463 -1.82 8.34 -26.37
CA PHE A 463 -1.63 8.84 -27.74
C PHE A 463 -2.44 8.05 -28.76
N PHE A 464 -2.32 6.72 -28.79
CA PHE A 464 -3.02 5.88 -29.77
C PHE A 464 -4.54 5.87 -29.60
N HIS A 465 -5.05 6.19 -28.40
CA HIS A 465 -6.48 6.21 -28.10
C HIS A 465 -7.06 7.63 -28.04
N ASN A 466 -6.30 8.66 -28.42
CA ASN A 466 -6.71 10.07 -28.32
C ASN A 466 -7.19 10.47 -26.91
N ILE A 467 -6.51 9.97 -25.89
CA ILE A 467 -6.80 10.28 -24.49
C ILE A 467 -5.93 11.45 -24.04
N GLU A 468 -6.56 12.42 -23.37
CA GLU A 468 -5.89 13.55 -22.77
C GLU A 468 -5.39 13.22 -21.36
N ILE A 469 -4.20 13.71 -21.03
CA ILE A 469 -3.60 13.61 -19.69
C ILE A 469 -3.59 15.02 -19.10
N GLU A 470 -4.32 15.22 -18.00
CA GLU A 470 -4.50 16.54 -17.36
C GLU A 470 -4.96 17.63 -18.35
N GLY A 471 -5.91 17.30 -19.23
CA GLY A 471 -6.50 18.19 -20.24
C GLY A 471 -5.57 18.55 -21.40
N LYS A 472 -4.46 17.82 -21.58
CA LYS A 472 -3.53 18.02 -22.70
C LYS A 472 -3.46 16.75 -23.54
N ASN A 473 -3.23 16.88 -24.83
CA ASN A 473 -2.92 15.71 -25.66
C ASN A 473 -1.63 15.01 -25.14
N ALA A 474 -1.53 13.71 -25.37
CA ALA A 474 -0.48 12.87 -24.77
C ALA A 474 0.95 13.33 -25.10
N LEU A 475 1.20 13.78 -26.34
CA LEU A 475 2.53 14.27 -26.76
C LEU A 475 2.91 15.59 -26.08
N GLU A 476 1.98 16.53 -26.01
CA GLU A 476 2.16 17.79 -25.31
C GLU A 476 2.44 17.54 -23.81
N TRP A 477 1.66 16.67 -23.17
CA TRP A 477 1.88 16.30 -21.78
C TRP A 477 3.26 15.66 -21.58
N ALA A 478 3.68 14.76 -22.47
CA ALA A 478 4.98 14.09 -22.40
C ALA A 478 6.15 15.10 -22.49
N ASN A 479 6.08 16.03 -23.45
CA ASN A 479 7.07 17.08 -23.63
C ASN A 479 7.19 17.99 -22.39
N LEU A 480 6.06 18.43 -21.85
CA LEU A 480 6.03 19.30 -20.66
C LEU A 480 6.58 18.63 -19.41
N ASN A 481 6.36 17.32 -19.26
CA ASN A 481 6.80 16.54 -18.09
C ASN A 481 8.17 15.88 -18.30
N LYS A 482 8.89 16.19 -19.39
CA LYS A 482 10.17 15.54 -19.77
C LYS A 482 10.08 14.01 -19.75
N TYR A 483 8.91 13.46 -20.05
CA TYR A 483 8.70 12.02 -20.10
C TYR A 483 9.34 11.51 -21.39
N HIS A 484 10.26 10.54 -21.28
CA HIS A 484 11.05 10.01 -22.41
C HIS A 484 10.23 9.25 -23.48
N ALA A 485 8.92 9.49 -23.61
CA ALA A 485 8.07 8.90 -24.64
C ALA A 485 8.33 9.45 -26.04
N VAL A 486 9.00 10.60 -26.24
CA VAL A 486 9.22 11.14 -27.59
C VAL A 486 9.95 10.13 -28.49
N GLU A 487 10.91 9.38 -27.95
CA GLU A 487 11.59 8.30 -28.70
C GLU A 487 10.74 7.03 -28.86
N ASN A 488 9.82 6.75 -27.92
CA ASN A 488 8.95 5.57 -27.98
C ASN A 488 7.72 5.77 -28.86
N VAL A 489 7.20 6.99 -28.96
CA VAL A 489 6.10 7.37 -29.87
C VAL A 489 6.62 7.46 -31.30
N ILE A 490 7.81 8.02 -31.53
CA ILE A 490 8.46 8.01 -32.86
C ILE A 490 8.78 6.58 -33.33
N LYS A 491 9.14 5.65 -32.43
CA LYS A 491 9.27 4.23 -32.78
C LYS A 491 7.94 3.58 -33.14
N ALA A 492 6.84 4.00 -32.52
CA ALA A 492 5.52 3.44 -32.75
C ALA A 492 4.85 3.98 -34.04
N GLU A 493 5.24 5.15 -34.54
CA GLU A 493 4.85 5.65 -35.87
C GLU A 493 5.55 4.90 -37.04
N ASN A 494 6.57 4.08 -36.75
CA ASN A 494 7.34 3.30 -37.73
C ASN A 494 6.93 1.80 -37.78
N PHE A 495 5.82 1.43 -37.16
CA PHE A 495 5.14 0.13 -37.26
C PHE A 495 3.68 0.34 -37.65
#